data_AF-A0A8S3X245-F1
#
_entry.id   AF-A0A8S3X245-F1
#
_cell.length_a   1.000
_cell.length_b   1.000
_cell.length_c   1.000
_cell.angle_alpha   90.00
_cell.angle_beta   90.00
_cell.angle_gamma   90.00
#
_symmetry.space_group_name_H-M   'P 1'
#
loop_
_entity.id
_entity.type
_entity.pdbx_description
1 polymer ?
#
loop_
_entity_poly.entity_id
_entity_poly.type
_entity_poly.pdbx_seq_one_letter_code
_entity_poly.pdbx_strand_id
1 'polypeptide(L)'
;MRGANCWTDHPLVVSRLKLRLRPPRRACRARPTSFDVEKLQALEVQSVFAEAISKSIPHLDIDTGSLEADWNTLSSHIVYVGTQVLGLKKRFNEDWFDENDEKLAVILERHRNFLRQQNHSRSQCNSLLETIRNSGSTLRKTTREMKDSWWSRKAEYLQWLSDTKQLGTFYAEVRKLVAPKHRSSVPLKSRSGEQRLTAKEDVLKRWAEHFKELLNEVQ
;
A
#
# COMPACT_ATOMS: atom_id res chain seq x y z
N MET A 1 -54.70 30.28 35.65
CA MET A 1 -54.35 28.85 35.72
C MET A 1 -53.97 28.38 34.32
N ARG A 2 -52.72 28.00 34.08
CA ARG A 2 -52.24 27.54 32.76
C ARG A 2 -52.37 26.02 32.71
N GLY A 3 -53.32 25.52 31.91
CA GLY A 3 -53.50 24.09 31.66
C GLY A 3 -52.33 23.53 30.84
N ALA A 4 -51.91 22.31 31.19
CA ALA A 4 -50.89 21.56 30.46
C ALA A 4 -51.41 21.18 29.07
N ASN A 5 -50.67 21.53 28.01
CA ASN A 5 -50.96 21.10 26.64
C ASN A 5 -50.51 19.64 26.47
N CYS A 6 -51.48 18.72 26.40
CA CYS A 6 -51.30 17.28 26.22
C CYS A 6 -50.81 16.86 24.81
N TRP A 7 -50.20 17.78 24.05
CA TRP A 7 -49.86 17.60 22.63
C TRP A 7 -48.36 17.73 22.33
N THR A 8 -47.52 17.97 23.34
CA THR A 8 -46.08 17.73 23.21
C THR A 8 -45.79 16.27 23.59
N ASP A 9 -46.28 15.35 22.77
CA ASP A 9 -45.65 14.03 22.70
C ASP A 9 -44.20 14.29 22.27
N HIS A 10 -43.29 14.19 23.23
CA HIS A 10 -41.86 14.20 22.94
C HIS A 10 -41.62 13.04 21.96
N PRO A 11 -41.21 13.30 20.71
CA PRO A 11 -40.85 12.21 19.81
C PRO A 11 -39.65 11.50 20.44
N LEU A 12 -39.87 10.30 20.96
CA LEU A 12 -38.81 9.43 21.44
C LEU A 12 -37.87 9.17 20.26
N VAL A 13 -36.68 9.78 20.32
CA VAL A 13 -35.60 9.51 19.38
C VAL A 13 -35.04 8.12 19.71
N VAL A 14 -35.67 7.08 19.16
CA VAL A 14 -35.17 5.71 19.24
C VAL A 14 -34.04 5.56 18.24
N SER A 15 -32.79 5.52 18.73
CA SER A 15 -31.64 5.20 17.88
C SER A 15 -31.42 3.69 17.84
N ARG A 16 -31.47 3.10 16.63
CA ARG A 16 -31.06 1.71 16.39
C ARG A 16 -29.55 1.70 16.10
N LEU A 17 -28.77 1.31 17.10
CA LEU A 17 -27.31 1.21 16.99
C LEU A 17 -26.90 -0.23 16.67
N LYS A 18 -26.17 -0.44 15.57
CA LYS A 18 -25.52 -1.73 15.25
C LYS A 18 -24.03 -1.64 15.49
N LEU A 19 -23.60 -1.92 16.72
CA LEU A 19 -22.19 -2.00 17.06
C LEU A 19 -21.58 -3.27 16.47
N ARG A 20 -20.62 -3.10 15.55
CA ARG A 20 -19.77 -4.19 15.06
C ARG A 20 -18.38 -3.97 15.63
N LEU A 21 -17.94 -4.87 16.51
CA LEU A 21 -16.55 -4.91 16.93
C LEU A 21 -15.71 -5.24 15.69
N ARG A 22 -14.87 -4.29 15.28
CA ARG A 22 -13.94 -4.51 14.18
C ARG A 22 -12.91 -5.52 14.70
N PRO A 23 -12.74 -6.68 14.05
CA PRO A 23 -11.69 -7.60 14.46
C PRO A 23 -10.35 -6.86 14.44
N PRO A 24 -9.42 -7.21 15.36
CA PRO A 24 -8.12 -6.57 15.43
C PRO A 24 -7.48 -6.61 14.04
N ARG A 25 -7.07 -5.44 13.55
CA ARG A 25 -6.33 -5.38 12.28
C ARG A 25 -5.11 -6.27 12.50
N ARG A 26 -4.93 -7.29 11.64
CA ARG A 26 -3.69 -8.05 11.62
C ARG A 26 -2.56 -7.03 11.56
N ALA A 27 -1.58 -7.14 12.47
CA ALA A 27 -0.37 -6.33 12.38
C ALA A 27 0.10 -6.40 10.93
N CYS A 28 0.26 -5.23 10.31
CA CYS A 28 0.86 -5.18 8.98
C CYS A 28 2.18 -5.92 9.10
N ARG A 29 2.30 -7.08 8.44
CA ARG A 29 3.58 -7.78 8.34
C ARG A 29 4.60 -6.75 7.89
N ALA A 30 5.75 -6.67 8.58
CA ALA A 30 6.87 -5.87 8.13
C ALA A 30 7.11 -6.24 6.67
N ARG A 31 6.87 -5.27 5.78
CA ARG A 31 6.95 -5.52 4.35
C ARG A 31 8.42 -5.45 3.96
N PRO A 32 8.89 -6.31 3.04
CA PRO A 32 10.26 -6.24 2.59
C PRO A 32 10.53 -4.85 2.01
N THR A 33 11.48 -4.15 2.61
CA THR A 33 12.00 -2.87 2.16
C THR A 33 12.94 -3.13 1.00
N SER A 34 12.47 -2.89 -0.23
CA SER A 34 13.33 -2.94 -1.41
C SER A 34 14.11 -1.64 -1.56
N PHE A 35 15.38 -1.71 -1.94
CA PHE A 35 16.17 -0.54 -2.33
C PHE A 35 15.66 0.07 -3.63
N ASP A 36 15.89 1.37 -3.80
CA ASP A 36 15.61 2.07 -5.03
C ASP A 36 16.73 1.85 -6.07
N VAL A 37 16.72 0.66 -6.69
CA VAL A 37 17.72 0.24 -7.69
C VAL A 37 17.67 1.12 -8.95
N GLU A 38 16.56 1.82 -9.21
CA GLU A 38 16.44 2.71 -10.38
C GLU A 38 17.45 3.85 -10.33
N LYS A 39 17.84 4.30 -9.13
CA LYS A 39 18.89 5.32 -8.95
C LYS A 39 20.27 4.86 -9.41
N LEU A 40 20.53 3.56 -9.48
CA LEU A 40 21.80 3.02 -9.98
C LEU A 40 21.94 3.15 -11.50
N GLN A 41 20.89 3.54 -12.23
CA GLN A 41 21.02 3.90 -13.64
C GLN A 41 21.84 5.19 -13.84
N ALA A 42 21.93 6.05 -12.81
CA ALA A 42 22.81 7.21 -12.83
C ALA A 42 24.25 6.79 -12.46
N LEU A 43 25.19 7.07 -13.36
CA LEU A 43 26.60 6.71 -13.21
C LEU A 43 27.24 7.31 -11.94
N GLU A 44 26.78 8.51 -11.54
CA GLU A 44 27.23 9.21 -10.33
C GLU A 44 26.80 8.52 -9.04
N VAL A 45 25.58 7.97 -8.99
CA VAL A 45 25.10 7.26 -7.80
C VAL A 45 25.80 5.91 -7.66
N GLN A 46 26.13 5.29 -8.79
CA GLN A 46 26.89 4.05 -8.82
C GLN A 46 28.30 4.23 -8.26
N SER A 47 29.01 5.29 -8.64
CA SER A 47 30.36 5.56 -8.13
C SER A 47 30.35 5.89 -6.63
N VAL A 48 29.42 6.73 -6.18
CA VAL A 48 29.25 7.07 -4.76
C VAL A 48 28.94 5.83 -3.92
N PHE A 49 28.09 4.93 -4.42
CA PHE A 49 27.78 3.68 -3.73
C PHE A 49 28.98 2.73 -3.67
N ALA A 50 29.69 2.57 -4.79
CA ALA A 50 30.89 1.72 -4.86
C ALA A 50 32.00 2.22 -3.92
N GLU A 51 32.21 3.54 -3.86
CA GLU A 51 33.16 4.16 -2.92
C GLU A 51 32.72 4.01 -1.46
N ALA A 52 31.43 4.16 -1.16
CA ALA A 52 30.93 4.00 0.20
C ALA A 52 31.10 2.56 0.70
N ILE A 53 30.94 1.57 -0.19
CA ILE A 53 31.21 0.16 0.13
C ILE A 53 32.72 -0.08 0.28
N SER A 54 33.55 0.37 -0.68
CA SER A 54 34.99 0.11 -0.63
C SER A 54 35.68 0.75 0.58
N LYS A 55 35.21 1.91 1.02
CA LYS A 55 35.68 2.58 2.24
C LYS A 55 35.23 1.88 3.53
N SER A 56 34.12 1.14 3.52
CA SER A 56 33.56 0.55 4.75
C SER A 56 33.97 -0.89 5.01
N ILE A 57 34.23 -1.69 3.97
CA ILE A 57 34.66 -3.09 4.10
C ILE A 57 35.92 -3.28 4.98
N PRO A 58 36.98 -2.45 4.87
CA PRO A 58 38.21 -2.65 5.66
C PRO A 58 38.06 -2.45 7.17
N HIS A 59 36.96 -1.85 7.62
CA HIS A 59 36.72 -1.53 9.03
C HIS A 59 35.79 -2.53 9.72
N LEU A 60 35.37 -3.60 9.04
CA LEU A 60 34.53 -4.64 9.62
C LEU A 60 35.42 -5.68 10.31
N ASP A 61 35.20 -5.90 11.61
CA ASP A 61 35.83 -6.99 12.37
C ASP A 61 35.19 -8.32 11.95
N ILE A 62 35.73 -8.91 10.89
CA ILE A 62 35.32 -10.20 10.32
C ILE A 62 36.33 -11.26 10.80
N ASP A 63 36.34 -11.55 12.09
CA ASP A 63 37.12 -12.67 12.64
C ASP A 63 36.50 -13.18 13.96
N THR A 64 35.17 -13.29 14.00
CA THR A 64 34.44 -13.68 15.22
C THR A 64 34.34 -15.20 15.43
N GLY A 65 34.95 -16.01 14.54
CA GLY A 65 34.95 -17.47 14.61
C GLY A 65 33.63 -18.14 14.24
N SER A 66 32.60 -17.37 13.88
CA SER A 66 31.30 -17.85 13.40
C SER A 66 30.97 -17.20 12.07
N LEU A 67 30.98 -18.00 11.00
CA LEU A 67 30.69 -17.56 9.63
C LEU A 67 29.31 -16.88 9.52
N GLU A 68 28.33 -17.31 10.32
CA GLU A 68 27.00 -16.71 10.36
C GLU A 68 27.04 -15.30 10.98
N ALA A 69 27.85 -15.07 12.01
CA ALA A 69 27.99 -13.76 12.66
C ALA A 69 28.74 -12.78 11.76
N ASP A 70 29.82 -13.24 11.13
CA ASP A 70 30.61 -12.47 10.17
C ASP A 70 29.76 -12.07 8.94
N TRP A 71 28.98 -13.00 8.39
CA TRP A 71 28.05 -12.73 7.29
C TRP A 71 26.95 -11.75 7.67
N ASN A 72 26.36 -11.89 8.86
CA ASN A 72 25.31 -10.97 9.31
C ASN A 72 25.83 -9.55 9.51
N THR A 73 27.07 -9.39 9.99
CA THR A 73 27.73 -8.08 10.14
C THR A 73 27.93 -7.42 8.78
N LEU A 74 28.50 -8.15 7.82
CA LEU A 74 28.69 -7.67 6.44
C LEU A 74 27.36 -7.34 5.76
N SER A 75 26.37 -8.24 5.84
CA SER A 75 25.04 -8.06 5.25
C SER A 75 24.33 -6.85 5.84
N SER A 76 24.35 -6.68 7.16
CA SER A 76 23.72 -5.54 7.84
C SER A 76 24.37 -4.22 7.43
N HIS A 77 25.69 -4.20 7.27
CA HIS A 77 26.41 -3.01 6.86
C HIS A 77 26.18 -2.64 5.39
N ILE A 78 26.12 -3.63 4.49
CA ILE A 78 25.72 -3.40 3.08
C ILE A 78 24.30 -2.85 3.01
N VAL A 79 23.38 -3.41 3.81
CA VAL A 79 22.00 -2.91 3.91
C VAL A 79 21.98 -1.47 4.41
N TYR A 80 22.78 -1.14 5.44
CA TYR A 80 22.90 0.21 5.97
C TYR A 80 23.40 1.20 4.91
N VAL A 81 24.53 0.92 4.26
CA VAL A 81 25.08 1.78 3.20
C VAL A 81 24.09 1.92 2.03
N GLY A 82 23.44 0.82 1.65
CA GLY A 82 22.36 0.81 0.67
C GLY A 82 21.20 1.73 1.06
N THR A 83 20.79 1.72 2.33
CA THR A 83 19.73 2.63 2.80
C THR A 83 20.15 4.10 2.81
N GLN A 84 21.42 4.41 3.05
CA GLN A 84 21.90 5.79 3.06
C GLN A 84 22.04 6.37 1.64
N VAL A 85 22.63 5.60 0.71
CA VAL A 85 22.93 6.07 -0.64
C VAL A 85 21.73 5.92 -1.58
N LEU A 86 21.12 4.74 -1.62
CA LEU A 86 20.00 4.45 -2.53
C LEU A 86 18.67 4.86 -1.90
N GLY A 87 18.55 4.75 -0.59
CA GLY A 87 17.26 4.90 0.08
C GLY A 87 16.33 3.73 -0.19
N LEU A 88 15.16 3.79 0.44
CA LEU A 88 14.11 2.79 0.28
C LEU A 88 13.24 3.18 -0.91
N LYS A 89 12.88 2.19 -1.74
CA LYS A 89 11.93 2.39 -2.83
C LYS A 89 10.60 2.81 -2.24
N LYS A 90 10.21 4.07 -2.47
CA LYS A 90 8.87 4.54 -2.11
C LYS A 90 7.89 3.78 -2.99
N ARG A 91 6.81 3.28 -2.39
CA ARG A 91 5.74 2.66 -3.17
C ARG A 91 5.11 3.76 -4.02
N PHE A 92 5.39 3.70 -5.32
CA PHE A 92 4.61 4.40 -6.32
C PHE A 92 3.53 3.44 -6.77
N ASN A 93 2.26 3.74 -6.45
CA ASN A 93 1.20 3.09 -7.21
C ASN A 93 1.10 3.91 -8.49
N GLU A 94 1.29 3.28 -9.64
CA GLU A 94 0.86 3.87 -10.91
C GLU A 94 -0.68 3.94 -10.91
N ASP A 95 -1.23 4.88 -10.16
CA ASP A 95 -2.66 5.18 -10.10
C ASP A 95 -2.85 6.68 -10.31
N TRP A 96 -4.00 7.05 -10.85
CA TRP A 96 -4.34 8.45 -11.16
C TRP A 96 -4.30 9.37 -9.93
N PHE A 97 -4.31 8.80 -8.73
CA PHE A 97 -4.37 9.54 -7.47
C PHE A 97 -3.02 10.14 -7.06
N ASP A 98 -1.92 9.37 -7.08
CA ASP A 98 -0.63 9.80 -6.53
C ASP A 98 -0.06 11.04 -7.28
N GLU A 99 -0.26 11.13 -8.60
CA GLU A 99 0.11 12.30 -9.42
C GLU A 99 -0.72 13.57 -9.10
N ASN A 100 -1.94 13.38 -8.57
CA ASN A 100 -2.91 14.44 -8.39
C ASN A 100 -3.20 14.76 -6.91
N ASP A 101 -2.56 14.05 -5.98
CA ASP A 101 -2.87 14.11 -4.54
C ASP A 101 -2.75 15.53 -3.99
N GLU A 102 -1.66 16.24 -4.30
CA GLU A 102 -1.46 17.62 -3.83
C GLU A 102 -2.54 18.57 -4.34
N LYS A 103 -2.91 18.46 -5.62
CA LYS A 103 -3.97 19.28 -6.23
C LYS A 103 -5.33 18.97 -5.62
N LEU A 104 -5.63 17.68 -5.42
CA LEU A 104 -6.87 17.24 -4.79
C LEU A 104 -6.93 17.67 -3.32
N ALA A 105 -5.81 17.62 -2.60
CA ALA A 105 -5.72 18.04 -1.20
C ALA A 105 -6.11 19.52 -1.02
N VAL A 106 -5.64 20.41 -1.91
CA VAL A 106 -6.01 21.83 -1.87
C VAL A 106 -7.52 22.03 -2.07
N ILE A 107 -8.11 21.36 -3.07
CA ILE A 107 -9.55 21.49 -3.37
C ILE A 107 -10.40 20.86 -2.25
N LEU A 108 -9.96 19.73 -1.70
CA LEU A 108 -10.57 19.05 -0.56
C LEU A 108 -10.55 19.92 0.69
N GLU A 109 -9.42 20.54 1.02
CA GLU A 109 -9.31 21.38 2.20
C GLU A 109 -10.17 22.63 2.08
N ARG A 110 -10.25 23.22 0.87
CA ARG A 110 -11.19 24.32 0.60
C ARG A 110 -12.64 23.92 0.84
N HIS A 111 -13.06 22.74 0.36
CA HIS A 111 -14.41 22.24 0.60
C HIS A 111 -14.66 21.95 2.10
N ARG A 112 -13.69 21.36 2.80
CA ARG A 112 -13.77 21.11 4.25
C ARG A 112 -13.90 22.41 5.05
N ASN A 113 -13.21 23.47 4.65
CA ASN A 113 -13.31 24.77 5.31
C ASN A 113 -14.73 25.35 5.22
N PHE A 114 -15.41 25.22 4.06
CA PHE A 114 -16.81 25.63 3.96
C PHE A 114 -17.75 24.79 4.83
N LEU A 115 -17.50 23.47 4.92
CA LEU A 115 -18.26 22.59 5.84
C LEU A 115 -18.04 22.96 7.32
N ARG A 116 -16.80 23.30 7.71
CA ARG A 116 -16.48 23.79 9.06
C ARG A 116 -17.22 25.10 9.36
N GLN A 117 -17.21 26.05 8.42
CA GLN A 117 -17.94 27.32 8.56
C GLN A 117 -19.45 27.11 8.75
N GLN A 118 -20.05 26.16 8.04
CA GLN A 118 -21.46 25.80 8.22
C GLN A 118 -21.74 25.26 9.62
N ASN A 119 -20.89 24.37 10.13
CA ASN A 119 -21.06 23.78 11.46
C ASN A 119 -20.91 24.81 12.60
N HIS A 120 -20.13 25.88 12.38
CA HIS A 120 -19.98 26.97 13.35
C HIS A 120 -21.07 28.05 13.22
N SER A 121 -21.85 28.06 12.14
CA SER A 121 -22.94 29.02 11.93
C SER A 121 -24.21 28.55 12.64
N ARG A 122 -24.75 29.38 13.54
CA ARG A 122 -26.06 29.12 14.19
C ARG A 122 -27.25 29.35 13.25
N SER A 123 -27.04 30.04 12.14
CA SER A 123 -28.08 30.38 11.17
C SER A 123 -27.77 29.71 9.83
N GLN A 124 -28.77 29.06 9.23
CA GLN A 124 -28.68 28.57 7.86
C GLN A 124 -28.68 29.77 6.90
N CYS A 125 -27.52 30.09 6.34
CA CYS A 125 -27.39 31.10 5.29
C CYS A 125 -27.43 30.41 3.92
N ASN A 126 -28.39 30.80 3.06
CA ASN A 126 -28.55 30.19 1.74
C ASN A 126 -27.32 30.37 0.83
N SER A 127 -26.61 31.49 0.94
CA SER A 127 -25.39 31.73 0.17
C SER A 127 -24.25 30.78 0.55
N LEU A 128 -24.10 30.46 1.84
CA LEU A 128 -23.11 29.48 2.32
C LEU A 128 -23.45 28.06 1.86
N LEU A 129 -24.74 27.70 1.80
CA LEU A 129 -25.17 26.41 1.24
C LEU A 129 -24.83 26.31 -0.25
N GLU A 130 -24.98 27.40 -0.98
CA GLU A 130 -24.63 27.47 -2.40
C GLU A 130 -23.12 27.35 -2.65
N THR A 131 -22.28 28.02 -1.84
CA THR A 131 -20.81 27.86 -1.94
C THR A 131 -20.35 26.44 -1.58
N ILE A 132 -21.00 25.78 -0.63
CA ILE A 132 -20.74 24.36 -0.31
C ILE A 132 -21.12 23.45 -1.47
N ARG A 133 -22.28 23.67 -2.09
CA ARG A 133 -22.71 22.93 -3.29
C ARG A 133 -21.73 23.12 -4.44
N ASN A 134 -21.33 24.36 -4.72
CA ASN A 134 -20.41 24.69 -5.81
C ASN A 134 -19.02 24.10 -5.56
N SER A 135 -18.50 24.20 -4.34
CA SER A 135 -17.20 23.57 -3.98
C SER A 135 -17.24 22.04 -4.01
N GLY A 136 -18.37 21.43 -3.64
CA GLY A 136 -18.57 19.99 -3.79
C GLY A 136 -18.66 19.57 -5.26
N SER A 137 -19.30 20.37 -6.10
CA SER A 137 -19.38 20.16 -7.54
C SER A 137 -18.01 20.27 -8.21
N THR A 138 -17.24 21.32 -7.89
CA THR A 138 -15.89 21.51 -8.44
C THR A 138 -14.97 20.37 -8.04
N LEU A 139 -14.97 19.95 -6.77
CA LEU A 139 -14.21 18.79 -6.30
C LEU A 139 -14.55 17.52 -7.08
N ARG A 140 -15.84 17.22 -7.26
CA ARG A 140 -16.27 16.03 -8.02
C ARG A 140 -15.84 16.12 -9.49
N LYS A 141 -15.99 17.29 -10.10
CA LYS A 141 -15.62 17.54 -11.50
C LYS A 141 -14.12 17.37 -11.71
N THR A 142 -13.29 18.05 -10.92
CA THR A 142 -11.83 17.95 -11.03
C THR A 142 -11.33 16.54 -10.75
N THR A 143 -11.91 15.85 -9.76
CA THR A 143 -11.55 14.45 -9.47
C THR A 143 -11.84 13.54 -10.67
N ARG A 144 -13.00 13.73 -11.33
CA ARG A 144 -13.35 12.97 -12.54
C ARG A 144 -12.41 13.30 -13.70
N GLU A 145 -12.18 14.58 -13.97
CA GLU A 145 -11.27 15.01 -15.05
C GLU A 145 -9.84 14.48 -14.86
N MET A 146 -9.31 14.54 -13.64
CA MET A 146 -7.99 13.99 -13.31
C MET A 146 -7.94 12.48 -13.55
N LYS A 147 -8.94 11.74 -13.07
CA LYS A 147 -9.06 10.31 -13.28
C LYS A 147 -9.18 9.96 -14.77
N ASP A 148 -10.08 10.62 -15.49
CA ASP A 148 -10.35 10.34 -16.90
C ASP A 148 -9.13 10.68 -17.77
N SER A 149 -8.46 11.81 -17.52
CA SER A 149 -7.23 12.18 -18.23
C SER A 149 -6.11 11.16 -18.06
N TRP A 150 -6.02 10.53 -16.88
CA TRP A 150 -5.04 9.50 -16.60
C TRP A 150 -5.40 8.20 -17.34
N TRP A 151 -6.67 7.78 -17.30
CA TRP A 151 -7.13 6.60 -18.04
C TRP A 151 -6.98 6.76 -19.55
N SER A 152 -7.27 7.93 -20.10
CA SER A 152 -7.07 8.21 -21.53
C SER A 152 -5.60 8.09 -21.92
N ARG A 153 -4.69 8.75 -21.19
CA ARG A 153 -3.24 8.63 -21.41
C ARG A 153 -2.75 7.18 -21.31
N LYS A 154 -3.23 6.45 -20.30
CA LYS A 154 -2.85 5.04 -20.10
C LYS A 154 -3.39 4.15 -21.22
N ALA A 155 -4.61 4.40 -21.70
CA ALA A 155 -5.20 3.67 -22.81
C ALA A 155 -4.46 3.93 -24.13
N GLU A 156 -4.12 5.18 -24.43
CA GLU A 156 -3.30 5.56 -25.59
C GLU A 156 -1.92 4.89 -25.56
N TYR A 157 -1.27 4.87 -24.39
CA TYR A 157 0.01 4.18 -24.22
C TYR A 157 -0.11 2.67 -24.43
N LEU A 158 -1.14 2.02 -23.88
CA LEU A 158 -1.39 0.60 -24.09
C LEU A 158 -1.71 0.28 -25.56
N GLN A 159 -2.45 1.16 -26.24
CA GLN A 159 -2.72 1.04 -27.67
C GLN A 159 -1.42 1.13 -28.48
N TRP A 160 -0.57 2.12 -28.19
CA TRP A 160 0.74 2.27 -28.84
C TRP A 160 1.64 1.04 -28.64
N LEU A 161 1.66 0.45 -27.44
CA LEU A 161 2.41 -0.79 -27.18
C LEU A 161 1.89 -1.98 -28.00
N SER A 162 0.56 -2.07 -28.17
CA SER A 162 -0.07 -3.07 -29.03
C SER A 162 0.33 -2.87 -30.50
N ASP A 163 0.25 -1.63 -30.98
CA ASP A 163 0.53 -1.28 -32.38
C ASP A 163 2.01 -1.49 -32.74
N THR A 164 2.92 -1.23 -31.80
CA THR A 164 4.37 -1.47 -31.95
C THR A 164 4.78 -2.93 -31.68
N LYS A 165 3.83 -3.83 -31.44
CA LYS A 165 4.04 -5.26 -31.14
C LYS A 165 4.91 -5.53 -29.91
N GLN A 166 4.98 -4.60 -28.97
CA GLN A 166 5.69 -4.78 -27.71
C GLN A 166 4.83 -5.52 -26.69
N LEU A 167 4.47 -6.77 -26.99
CA LEU A 167 3.52 -7.55 -26.18
C LEU A 167 4.01 -7.77 -24.74
N GLY A 168 5.33 -7.92 -24.54
CA GLY A 168 5.92 -8.14 -23.22
C GLY A 168 5.66 -6.99 -22.24
N THR A 169 5.90 -5.75 -22.70
CA THR A 169 5.64 -4.53 -21.92
C THR A 169 4.14 -4.27 -21.80
N PHE A 170 3.36 -4.50 -22.86
CA PHE A 170 1.89 -4.40 -22.80
C PHE A 170 1.30 -5.25 -21.67
N TYR A 171 1.63 -6.54 -21.61
CA TYR A 171 1.12 -7.41 -20.54
C TYR A 171 1.70 -7.06 -19.16
N ALA A 172 2.91 -6.51 -19.09
CA ALA A 172 3.45 -6.01 -17.83
C ALA A 172 2.62 -4.83 -17.30
N GLU A 173 2.29 -3.87 -18.16
CA GLU A 173 1.46 -2.70 -17.84
C GLU A 173 0.02 -3.10 -17.47
N VAL A 174 -0.61 -4.00 -18.23
CA VAL A 174 -1.96 -4.51 -17.90
C VAL A 174 -1.96 -5.20 -16.53
N ARG A 175 -0.92 -5.97 -16.19
CA ARG A 175 -0.79 -6.59 -14.87
C ARG A 175 -0.64 -5.58 -13.73
N LYS A 176 -0.10 -4.38 -13.99
CA LYS A 176 -0.04 -3.30 -12.98
C LYS A 176 -1.44 -2.74 -12.69
N LEU A 177 -2.28 -2.60 -13.72
CA LEU A 177 -3.66 -2.10 -13.61
C LEU A 177 -4.62 -3.10 -12.96
N VAL A 178 -4.46 -4.38 -13.29
CA VAL A 178 -5.25 -5.44 -12.67
C VAL A 178 -4.73 -5.63 -11.24
N ALA A 179 -5.57 -5.25 -10.28
CA ALA A 179 -5.27 -5.40 -8.86
C ALA A 179 -4.68 -6.78 -8.56
N PRO A 180 -3.74 -6.90 -7.60
CA PRO A 180 -3.12 -8.17 -7.27
C PRO A 180 -4.21 -9.22 -7.06
N LYS A 181 -4.26 -10.24 -7.92
CA LYS A 181 -5.13 -11.40 -7.67
C LYS A 181 -4.77 -11.89 -6.28
N HIS A 182 -5.73 -11.85 -5.37
CA HIS A 182 -5.53 -12.26 -4.00
C HIS A 182 -5.23 -13.75 -4.01
N ARG A 183 -3.96 -14.12 -4.12
CA ARG A 183 -3.52 -15.51 -3.97
C ARG A 183 -3.68 -15.81 -2.50
N SER A 184 -4.80 -16.42 -2.14
CA SER A 184 -4.90 -17.09 -0.85
C SER A 184 -3.85 -18.19 -0.86
N SER A 185 -2.70 -17.95 -0.21
CA SER A 185 -1.79 -19.03 0.10
C SER A 185 -2.57 -20.02 0.95
N VAL A 186 -2.76 -21.23 0.43
CA VAL A 186 -3.39 -22.31 1.18
C VAL A 186 -2.43 -22.67 2.31
N PRO A 187 -2.86 -22.59 3.58
CA PRO A 187 -1.98 -22.92 4.69
C PRO A 187 -1.56 -24.39 4.57
N LEU A 188 -0.26 -24.65 4.68
CA LEU A 188 0.26 -26.02 4.70
C LEU A 188 -0.27 -26.73 5.94
N LYS A 189 -0.75 -27.96 5.76
CA LYS A 189 -1.31 -28.77 6.84
C LYS A 189 -0.40 -29.93 7.19
N SER A 190 -0.53 -30.41 8.42
CA SER A 190 0.05 -31.70 8.85
C SER A 190 -0.43 -32.84 7.94
N ARG A 191 0.25 -33.98 7.98
CA ARG A 191 -0.14 -35.20 7.25
C ARG A 191 -1.60 -35.60 7.54
N SER A 192 -2.06 -35.45 8.79
CA SER A 192 -3.44 -35.71 9.20
C SER A 192 -4.46 -34.66 8.73
N GLY A 193 -4.00 -33.49 8.24
CA GLY A 193 -4.88 -32.43 7.74
C GLY A 193 -5.54 -31.53 8.81
N GLU A 194 -5.31 -31.83 10.09
CA GLU A 194 -5.96 -31.17 11.24
C GLU A 194 -5.26 -29.86 11.65
N GLN A 195 -3.92 -29.85 11.63
CA GLN A 195 -3.13 -28.72 12.12
C GLN A 195 -2.54 -27.90 10.97
N ARG A 196 -2.62 -26.57 11.07
CA ARG A 196 -1.95 -25.65 10.15
C ARG A 196 -0.52 -25.43 10.60
N LEU A 197 0.43 -25.71 9.73
CA LEU A 197 1.85 -25.54 9.99
C LEU A 197 2.23 -24.09 9.70
N THR A 198 2.63 -23.37 10.76
CA THR A 198 3.05 -21.96 10.67
C THR A 198 4.53 -21.76 10.97
N ALA A 199 5.17 -22.65 11.73
CA ALA A 199 6.59 -22.55 12.04
C ALA A 199 7.45 -23.05 10.86
N LYS A 200 8.61 -22.40 10.64
CA LYS A 200 9.51 -22.71 9.53
C LYS A 200 10.03 -24.16 9.61
N GLU A 201 10.37 -24.62 10.81
CA GLU A 201 10.88 -25.98 11.05
C GLU A 201 9.83 -27.05 10.72
N ASP A 202 8.58 -26.84 11.16
CA ASP A 202 7.49 -27.78 10.89
C ASP A 202 7.14 -27.85 9.40
N VAL A 203 7.19 -26.70 8.72
CA VAL A 203 7.01 -26.65 7.26
C VAL A 203 8.11 -27.44 6.55
N LEU A 204 9.39 -27.28 6.94
CA LEU A 204 10.50 -28.01 6.34
C LEU A 204 10.40 -29.52 6.60
N LYS A 205 10.02 -29.93 7.82
CA LYS A 205 9.76 -31.35 8.13
C LYS A 205 8.66 -31.93 7.26
N ARG A 206 7.53 -31.22 7.12
CA ARG A 206 6.41 -31.65 6.28
C ARG A 206 6.79 -31.77 4.80
N TRP A 207 7.62 -30.87 4.28
CA TRP A 207 8.18 -30.97 2.94
C TRP A 207 9.07 -32.21 2.80
N ALA A 208 9.97 -32.45 3.76
CA ALA A 208 10.84 -33.62 3.75
C ALA A 208 10.03 -34.94 3.78
N GLU A 209 8.96 -35.02 4.57
CA GLU A 209 8.01 -36.14 4.56
C GLU A 209 7.36 -36.31 3.19
N HIS A 210 6.82 -35.23 2.60
CA HIS A 210 6.16 -35.29 1.30
C HIS A 210 7.11 -35.75 0.18
N PHE A 211 8.33 -35.24 0.15
CA PHE A 211 9.34 -35.64 -0.83
C PHE A 211 9.78 -37.08 -0.64
N LYS A 212 9.91 -37.56 0.60
CA LYS A 212 10.22 -38.97 0.88
C LYS A 212 9.10 -39.89 0.43
N GLU A 213 7.84 -39.52 0.63
CA GLU A 213 6.71 -40.30 0.11
C GLU A 213 6.71 -40.30 -1.43
N LEU A 214 6.74 -39.12 -2.05
CA LEU A 214 6.66 -38.96 -3.50
C LEU A 214 7.80 -39.67 -4.27
N LEU A 215 9.02 -39.67 -3.72
CA LEU A 215 10.19 -40.23 -4.39
C LEU A 215 10.47 -41.69 -4.03
N ASN A 216 9.85 -42.22 -2.96
CA ASN A 216 10.04 -43.61 -2.53
C ASN A 216 8.76 -44.45 -2.63
N GLU A 217 7.76 -44.01 -3.40
CA GLU A 217 6.71 -44.91 -3.91
C GLU A 217 7.32 -45.88 -4.94
N VAL A 218 8.03 -46.88 -4.43
CA VAL A 218 8.36 -48.12 -5.14
C VAL A 218 7.12 -49.01 -5.07
N GLN A 219 6.69 -49.50 -6.23
CA GLN A 219 5.62 -50.49 -6.39
C GLN A 219 5.81 -51.74 -5.51
#